data_AF-A0A266LNX1-F1
#
_entry.id   AF-A0A266LNX1-F1
#
_cell.length_a   1.000
_cell.length_b   1.000
_cell.length_c   1.000
_cell.angle_alpha   90.00
_cell.angle_beta   90.00
_cell.angle_gamma   90.00
#
_symmetry.space_group_name_H-M   'P 1'
#
loop_
_entity.id
_entity.type
_entity.pdbx_description
1 polymer ?
#
loop_
_entity_poly.entity_id
_entity_poly.type
_entity_poly.pdbx_seq_one_letter_code
_entity_poly.pdbx_strand_id
1 'polypeptide(L)'
;MASLEEKLLQQRLTDLRTKDRLAGQFTDDLFAAIKFNKLVIRDRDVARSMVFTLCMPLAKRPAQVGKLEGWLAQFVKDGALSQLQADAFWQRANDLVKAPR
;
A
#
# COMPACT_ATOMS: atom_id res chain seq x y z
N MET A 1 -15.11 11.49 16.42
CA MET A 1 -15.89 10.62 15.52
C MET A 1 -15.07 10.40 14.26
N ALA A 2 -14.88 9.16 13.83
CA ALA A 2 -14.18 8.85 12.58
C ALA A 2 -14.93 9.44 11.38
N SER A 3 -14.20 10.00 10.40
CA SER A 3 -14.77 10.53 9.16
C SER A 3 -15.46 9.41 8.36
N LEU A 4 -16.36 9.78 7.42
CA LEU A 4 -16.96 8.79 6.52
C LEU A 4 -15.88 8.05 5.71
N GLU A 5 -14.83 8.75 5.29
CA GLU A 5 -13.71 8.19 4.54
C GLU A 5 -12.91 7.19 5.38
N GLU A 6 -12.65 7.49 6.65
CA GLU A 6 -11.96 6.58 7.56
C GLU A 6 -12.78 5.29 7.77
N LYS A 7 -14.11 5.40 7.95
CA LYS A 7 -14.99 4.23 8.06
C LYS A 7 -15.00 3.38 6.79
N LEU A 8 -15.09 4.02 5.62
CA LEU A 8 -15.07 3.32 4.32
C LEU A 8 -13.73 2.63 4.08
N LEU A 9 -12.62 3.27 4.42
CA LEU A 9 -11.29 2.67 4.31
C LEU A 9 -11.16 1.44 5.23
N GLN A 10 -11.61 1.54 6.48
CA GLN A 10 -11.61 0.41 7.43
C GLN A 10 -12.44 -0.77 6.92
N GLN A 11 -13.61 -0.49 6.34
CA GLN A 11 -14.45 -1.53 5.75
C GLN A 11 -13.76 -2.20 4.56
N ARG A 12 -13.14 -1.42 3.67
CA ARG A 12 -12.40 -1.94 2.51
C ARG A 12 -11.16 -2.75 2.89
N LEU A 13 -10.45 -2.36 3.94
CA LEU A 13 -9.33 -3.14 4.49
C LEU A 13 -9.80 -4.47 5.06
N THR A 14 -10.92 -4.46 5.80
CA THR A 14 -11.53 -5.67 6.34
C THR A 14 -11.93 -6.64 5.23
N ASP A 15 -12.56 -6.13 4.17
CA ASP A 15 -12.88 -6.89 2.97
C ASP A 15 -11.63 -7.46 2.28
N LEU A 16 -10.58 -6.65 2.12
CA LEU A 16 -9.34 -7.09 1.47
C LEU A 16 -8.69 -8.24 2.26
N ARG A 17 -8.53 -8.08 3.57
CA ARG A 17 -7.96 -9.11 4.46
C ARG A 17 -8.76 -10.42 4.42
N THR A 18 -10.08 -10.33 4.25
CA THR A 18 -10.96 -11.50 4.21
C THR A 18 -10.91 -12.21 2.86
N LYS A 19 -10.87 -11.46 1.76
CA LYS A 19 -10.94 -12.00 0.38
C LYS A 19 -9.57 -12.40 -0.18
N ASP A 20 -8.50 -11.76 0.28
CA ASP A 20 -7.13 -11.99 -0.17
C ASP A 20 -6.16 -11.70 0.99
N ARG A 21 -5.85 -12.75 1.76
CA ARG A 21 -5.03 -12.65 2.96
C ARG A 21 -3.62 -12.12 2.67
N LEU A 22 -3.05 -12.47 1.52
CA LEU A 22 -1.70 -12.05 1.15
C LEU A 22 -1.67 -10.56 0.78
N ALA A 23 -2.63 -10.08 -0.01
CA ALA A 23 -2.75 -8.65 -0.32
C ALA A 23 -3.10 -7.83 0.92
N GLY A 24 -3.95 -8.36 1.81
CA GLY A 24 -4.25 -7.75 3.10
C GLY A 24 -3.01 -7.58 3.97
N GLN A 25 -2.22 -8.65 4.14
CA GLN A 25 -0.98 -8.61 4.91
C GLN A 25 0.05 -7.65 4.30
N PHE A 26 0.20 -7.65 2.97
CA PHE A 26 1.09 -6.71 2.28
C PHE A 26 0.71 -5.25 2.57
N THR A 27 -0.59 -4.96 2.52
CA THR A 27 -1.12 -3.60 2.79
C THR A 27 -0.84 -3.18 4.23
N ASP A 28 -1.06 -4.09 5.19
CA ASP A 28 -0.83 -3.82 6.61
C ASP A 28 0.65 -3.60 6.92
N ASP A 29 1.54 -4.41 6.33
CA ASP A 29 2.98 -4.25 6.48
C ASP A 29 3.46 -2.91 5.90
N LEU A 30 2.93 -2.50 4.74
CA LEU A 30 3.29 -1.23 4.11
C LEU A 30 2.79 -0.04 4.93
N PHE A 31 1.58 -0.11 5.49
CA PHE A 31 1.08 0.89 6.43
C PHE A 31 1.92 1.00 7.70
N ALA A 32 2.40 -0.12 8.24
CA ALA A 32 3.25 -0.11 9.43
C ALA A 32 4.64 0.48 9.14
N ALA A 33 5.17 0.30 7.93
CA ALA A 33 6.48 0.78 7.54
C ALA A 33 6.51 2.27 7.18
N ILE A 34 5.45 2.79 6.55
CA ILE A 34 5.41 4.18 6.05
C ILE A 34 5.31 5.18 7.20
N LYS A 35 6.25 6.13 7.25
CA LYS A 35 6.15 7.31 8.10
C LYS A 35 5.24 8.35 7.45
N PHE A 36 3.93 8.24 7.68
CA PHE A 36 2.92 9.12 7.06
C PHE A 36 3.15 10.61 7.28
N ASN A 37 3.75 11.00 8.41
CA ASN A 37 4.09 12.40 8.70
C ASN A 37 5.24 12.96 7.83
N LYS A 38 5.92 12.11 7.07
CA LYS A 38 7.00 12.50 6.15
C LYS A 38 6.53 12.58 4.70
N LEU A 39 5.34 12.05 4.38
CA LEU A 39 4.80 12.08 3.02
C LEU A 39 4.50 13.51 2.56
N VAL A 40 4.62 13.74 1.25
CA VAL A 40 4.19 14.99 0.61
C VAL A 40 2.69 15.23 0.78
N ILE A 41 1.90 14.16 0.87
CA ILE A 41 0.46 14.21 1.13
C ILE A 41 0.24 14.44 2.62
N ARG A 42 -0.15 15.67 2.97
CA ARG A 42 -0.34 16.10 4.38
C ARG A 42 -1.61 15.54 5.01
N ASP A 43 -2.63 15.25 4.21
CA ASP A 43 -3.85 14.63 4.68
C ASP A 43 -3.62 13.12 4.89
N ARG A 44 -3.77 12.69 6.15
CA ARG A 44 -3.48 11.31 6.55
C ARG A 44 -4.48 10.32 5.95
N ASP A 45 -5.74 10.70 5.81
CA ASP A 45 -6.79 9.82 5.31
C ASP A 45 -6.67 9.66 3.79
N VAL A 46 -6.30 10.73 3.09
CA VAL A 46 -5.95 10.69 1.67
C VAL A 46 -4.70 9.83 1.45
N ALA A 47 -3.65 10.01 2.25
CA ALA A 47 -2.41 9.23 2.13
C ALA A 47 -2.66 7.73 2.34
N ARG A 48 -3.47 7.37 3.35
CA ARG A 48 -3.85 5.98 3.61
C ARG A 48 -4.70 5.39 2.50
N SER A 49 -5.66 6.15 1.97
CA SER A 49 -6.51 5.72 0.87
C SER A 49 -5.72 5.49 -0.42
N MET A 50 -4.71 6.32 -0.67
CA MET A 50 -3.79 6.14 -1.79
C MET A 50 -2.97 4.86 -1.63
N VAL A 51 -2.32 4.65 -0.48
CA VAL A 51 -1.53 3.44 -0.22
C VAL A 51 -2.41 2.18 -0.31
N PHE A 52 -3.63 2.21 0.21
CA PHE A 52 -4.60 1.12 0.00
C PHE A 52 -4.88 0.88 -1.49
N THR A 53 -5.06 1.93 -2.28
CA THR A 53 -5.32 1.83 -3.72
C THR A 53 -4.14 1.25 -4.49
N LEU A 54 -2.92 1.48 -4.01
CA LEU A 54 -1.69 0.89 -4.57
C LEU A 54 -1.54 -0.58 -4.19
N CYS A 55 -2.04 -0.99 -3.01
CA CYS A 55 -1.97 -2.36 -2.54
C CYS A 55 -3.19 -3.20 -2.93
N MET A 56 -4.24 -2.59 -3.49
CA MET A 56 -5.35 -3.31 -4.10
C MET A 56 -4.81 -4.37 -5.05
N PRO A 57 -5.49 -5.52 -5.19
CA PRO A 57 -4.84 -6.76 -5.60
C PRO A 57 -3.95 -6.59 -6.82
N LEU A 58 -2.65 -6.51 -6.57
CA LEU A 58 -1.62 -6.34 -7.60
C LEU A 58 -1.69 -7.50 -8.60
N ALA A 59 -2.02 -8.70 -8.11
CA ALA A 59 -2.28 -9.91 -8.88
C ALA A 59 -3.49 -9.81 -9.83
N LYS A 60 -4.46 -8.90 -9.58
CA LYS A 60 -5.60 -8.65 -10.48
C LYS A 60 -5.38 -7.44 -11.38
N ARG A 61 -4.38 -6.60 -11.08
CA ARG A 61 -4.10 -5.34 -11.76
C ARG A 61 -2.59 -5.18 -11.97
N PRO A 62 -1.97 -5.92 -12.91
CA PRO A 62 -0.53 -5.85 -13.15
C PRO A 62 -0.03 -4.44 -13.51
N ALA A 63 -0.87 -3.60 -14.13
CA ALA A 63 -0.53 -2.20 -14.39
C ALA A 63 -0.39 -1.33 -13.11
N GLN A 64 -0.96 -1.76 -11.97
CA GLN A 64 -0.75 -1.08 -10.69
C GLN A 64 0.62 -1.36 -10.09
N VAL A 65 1.31 -2.41 -10.53
CA VAL A 65 2.65 -2.77 -10.05
C VAL A 65 3.66 -1.69 -10.45
N GLY A 66 3.68 -1.25 -11.70
CA GLY A 66 4.52 -0.12 -12.13
C GLY A 66 4.17 1.21 -11.43
N LYS A 67 2.90 1.41 -11.06
CA LYS A 67 2.51 2.58 -10.25
C LYS A 67 3.05 2.49 -8.83
N LEU A 68 3.03 1.29 -8.23
CA LEU A 68 3.59 1.05 -6.90
C LEU A 68 5.10 1.32 -6.88
N GLU A 69 5.85 0.89 -7.89
CA GLU A 69 7.29 1.19 -8.01
C GLU A 69 7.57 2.70 -7.95
N GLY A 70 6.85 3.48 -8.76
CA GLY A 70 6.99 4.94 -8.76
C GLY A 70 6.64 5.58 -7.41
N TRP A 71 5.61 5.07 -6.72
CA TRP A 71 5.24 5.56 -5.39
C TRP A 71 6.22 5.14 -4.30
N LEU A 72 6.79 3.95 -4.36
CA LEU A 72 7.85 3.51 -3.44
C LEU A 72 9.07 4.43 -3.56
N ALA A 73 9.48 4.78 -4.79
CA ALA A 73 10.55 5.76 -5.01
C ALA A 73 10.20 7.14 -4.43
N GLN A 74 8.95 7.58 -4.57
CA GLN A 74 8.50 8.83 -3.95
C GLN A 74 8.52 8.74 -2.41
N PHE A 75 8.14 7.62 -1.80
CA PHE A 75 8.20 7.43 -0.35
C PHE A 75 9.63 7.47 0.18
N VAL A 76 10.61 6.96 -0.58
CA VAL A 76 12.04 7.11 -0.24
C VAL A 76 12.46 8.57 -0.31
N LYS A 77 12.08 9.27 -1.39
CA LYS A 77 12.39 10.69 -1.59
C LYS A 77 11.81 11.57 -0.47
N ASP A 78 10.60 11.26 -0.02
CA ASP A 78 9.91 11.93 1.09
C ASP A 78 10.54 11.58 2.46
N GLY A 79 11.43 10.58 2.54
CA GLY A 79 11.96 10.05 3.78
C GLY A 79 10.91 9.26 4.59
N ALA A 80 9.82 8.87 3.95
CA ALA A 80 8.75 8.07 4.53
C ALA A 80 9.11 6.58 4.60
N LEU A 81 9.99 6.12 3.72
CA LEU A 81 10.63 4.80 3.73
C LEU A 81 12.15 4.94 3.52
N SER A 82 12.90 3.92 3.94
CA SER A 82 14.28 3.74 3.47
C SER A 82 14.31 3.03 2.12
N GLN A 83 15.40 3.19 1.35
CA GLN A 83 15.58 2.49 0.08
C GLN A 83 15.47 0.96 0.25
N LEU A 84 16.10 0.40 1.30
CA LEU A 84 16.03 -1.03 1.60
C LEU A 84 14.58 -1.52 1.82
N GLN A 85 13.75 -0.74 2.52
CA GLN A 85 12.34 -1.08 2.71
C GLN A 85 11.57 -1.02 1.39
N ALA A 86 11.81 0.03 0.59
CA ALA A 86 11.16 0.18 -0.72
C ALA A 86 11.49 -1.01 -1.65
N ASP A 87 12.76 -1.40 -1.73
CA ASP A 87 13.20 -2.54 -2.55
C ASP A 87 12.57 -3.86 -2.08
N ALA A 88 12.47 -4.07 -0.76
CA ALA A 88 11.82 -5.26 -0.21
C ALA A 88 10.31 -5.31 -0.52
N PHE A 89 9.61 -4.18 -0.44
CA PHE A 89 8.20 -4.10 -0.84
C PHE A 89 8.02 -4.30 -2.34
N TRP A 90 8.94 -3.80 -3.16
CA TRP A 90 8.92 -4.00 -4.60
C TRP A 90 9.10 -5.47 -5.00
N GLN A 91 10.05 -6.17 -4.38
CA GLN A 91 10.22 -7.60 -4.61
C GLN A 91 8.97 -8.39 -4.21
N ARG A 92 8.45 -8.16 -3.00
CA ARG A 92 7.21 -8.81 -2.53
C ARG A 92 6.02 -8.54 -3.45
N ALA A 93 5.88 -7.33 -3.97
CA ALA A 93 4.83 -6.98 -4.93
C ALA A 93 4.94 -7.78 -6.23
N ASN A 94 6.16 -7.96 -6.75
CA ASN A 94 6.41 -8.78 -7.94
C ASN A 94 6.13 -10.26 -7.69
N ASP A 95 6.50 -10.77 -6.51
CA ASP A 95 6.23 -12.17 -6.15
C ASP A 95 4.72 -12.46 -6.05
N LEU A 96 3.95 -11.52 -5.49
CA LEU A 96 2.48 -11.62 -5.44
C LEU A 96 1.83 -11.66 -6.82
N VAL A 97 2.43 -11.01 -7.82
CA VAL A 97 1.92 -11.00 -9.20
C VAL A 97 2.30 -12.27 -9.94
N LYS A 98 3.46 -12.85 -9.61
CA LYS A 98 4.00 -14.06 -10.25
C LYS A 98 3.56 -15.37 -9.59
N ALA A 99 2.97 -15.32 -8.39
CA ALA A 99 2.52 -16.50 -7.67
C ALA A 99 1.47 -17.29 -8.49
N PRO A 100 1.67 -18.60 -8.71
CA PRO A 100 0.67 -19.45 -9.34
C PRO A 100 -0.58 -19.53 -8.44
N ARG A 101 -1.77 -19.44 -9.06
CA ARG A 101 -3.07 -19.51 -8.36
C ARG A 101 -3.45 -20.93 -8.00
#